data_AF-A0A1C5VLE6-F1
#
_entry.id   AF-A0A1C5VLE6-F1
#
_cell.length_a   1.000
_cell.length_b   1.000
_cell.length_c   1.000
_cell.angle_alpha   90.00
_cell.angle_beta   90.00
_cell.angle_gamma   90.00
#
_symmetry.space_group_name_H-M   'P 1'
#
loop_
_entity.id
_entity.type
_entity.pdbx_description
1 polymer ?
#
loop_
_entity_poly.entity_id
_entity_poly.type
_entity_poly.pdbx_seq_one_letter_code
_entity_poly.pdbx_strand_id
1 'polypeptide(L)'
;MICKTMDDLGTTEILKNLISKMVAEEPENRFQELAPVIDIVEDLIGDNKPQKDTYLCSVDIEKLNYLKKTSLIENDATMTILTNSYLKNQFKECSGYYNEKFEKYIFSGKKIALECIYNAEEELFMVHKIMPLSADRKVSNIKRGFTIEGVIKFIDNRRRFNLSRISENNNEKLIIQFKNNKKNKATLQKQDELFDNLFGYWSEGLDESIINEKERVGKVIYSDFEIIDNQLLLTLEEYKNNDIDEIENDTKYIVEYKDQRGNLFLFDVGTYHEINYDKNKPILVITLDKNIQIGKVRQLLKKQKPIMENYRANISAYKRQHRAIRSLHDDNYSSKNLKDILLNLDEPTYTPLFTKYKI
;
A
#
# COMPACT_ATOMS: atom_id res chain seq x y z
N MET A 1 51.39 -20.82 13.89
CA MET A 1 50.34 -19.98 13.26
C MET A 1 51.05 -18.81 12.62
N ILE A 2 50.96 -18.62 11.30
CA ILE A 2 51.58 -17.44 10.65
C ILE A 2 50.53 -16.33 10.69
N CYS A 3 50.64 -15.43 11.65
CA CYS A 3 49.86 -14.20 11.64
C CYS A 3 50.42 -13.30 10.54
N LYS A 4 49.74 -13.27 9.39
CA LYS A 4 49.93 -12.20 8.41
C LYS A 4 49.54 -10.88 9.06
N THR A 5 50.41 -9.89 8.96
CA THR A 5 50.11 -8.51 9.33
C THR A 5 49.21 -7.88 8.27
N MET A 6 48.56 -6.75 8.57
CA MET A 6 47.72 -6.06 7.58
C MET A 6 48.50 -5.55 6.36
N ASP A 7 49.83 -5.46 6.45
CA ASP A 7 50.71 -5.08 5.34
C ASP A 7 50.94 -6.23 4.34
N ASP A 8 50.80 -7.49 4.77
CA ASP A 8 50.94 -8.69 3.93
C ASP A 8 49.73 -8.95 3.01
N LEU A 9 48.69 -8.10 3.09
CA LEU A 9 47.39 -8.31 2.42
C LEU A 9 47.25 -7.63 1.05
N GLY A 10 48.18 -6.78 0.63
CA GLY A 10 48.14 -6.11 -0.68
C GLY A 10 46.94 -5.16 -0.88
N THR A 11 46.32 -4.71 0.22
CA THR A 11 45.14 -3.84 0.24
C THR A 11 45.51 -2.35 0.24
N THR A 12 44.57 -1.50 -0.17
CA THR A 12 44.75 -0.04 -0.15
C THR A 12 44.88 0.49 1.26
N GLU A 13 45.75 1.50 1.44
CA GLU A 13 46.06 2.09 2.74
C GLU A 13 44.82 2.70 3.44
N ILE A 14 43.85 3.18 2.65
CA ILE A 14 42.55 3.68 3.14
C ILE A 14 41.72 2.53 3.76
N LEU A 15 41.69 1.35 3.12
CA LEU A 15 40.98 0.17 3.62
C LEU A 15 41.66 -0.40 4.87
N LYS A 16 43.00 -0.42 4.92
CA LYS A 16 43.74 -0.78 6.14
C LYS A 16 43.37 0.14 7.30
N ASN A 17 43.44 1.46 7.10
CA ASN A 17 43.11 2.45 8.14
C ASN A 17 41.65 2.36 8.60
N LEU A 18 40.71 2.10 7.68
CA LEU A 18 39.30 1.87 8.01
C LEU A 18 39.15 0.65 8.94
N ILE A 19 39.68 -0.51 8.53
CA ILE A 19 39.58 -1.76 9.30
C ILE A 19 40.27 -1.60 10.65
N SER A 20 41.49 -1.08 10.70
CA SER A 20 42.26 -0.88 11.94
C SER A 20 41.50 -0.02 12.97
N LYS A 21 40.80 1.04 12.53
CA LYS A 21 39.93 1.81 13.43
C LYS A 21 38.66 1.06 13.81
N MET A 22 38.04 0.28 12.92
CA MET A 22 36.85 -0.51 13.27
C MET A 22 37.15 -1.60 14.31
N VAL A 23 38.35 -2.20 14.28
CA VAL A 23 38.73 -3.31 15.19
C VAL A 23 39.67 -2.91 16.33
N ALA A 24 39.90 -1.61 16.54
CA ALA A 24 40.75 -1.12 17.64
C ALA A 24 40.28 -1.69 18.99
N GLU A 25 41.21 -2.13 19.85
CA GLU A 25 40.86 -2.75 21.14
C GLU A 25 40.04 -1.78 22.01
N GLU A 26 40.51 -0.54 22.15
CA GLU A 26 39.85 0.50 22.92
C GLU A 26 38.63 1.13 22.19
N PRO A 27 37.43 1.17 22.80
CA PRO A 27 36.21 1.68 22.17
C PRO A 27 36.29 3.15 21.70
N GLU A 28 37.04 3.98 22.41
CA GLU A 28 37.27 5.41 22.10
C GLU A 28 38.06 5.61 20.80
N ASN A 29 38.91 4.64 20.42
CA ASN A 29 39.68 4.67 19.19
C ASN A 29 38.89 4.14 17.96
N ARG A 30 37.67 3.63 18.18
CA ARG A 30 36.74 3.23 17.11
C ARG A 30 35.97 4.41 16.55
N PHE A 31 35.31 4.19 15.41
CA PHE A 31 34.33 5.14 14.88
C PHE A 31 33.14 5.25 15.82
N GLN A 32 32.92 6.45 16.37
CA GLN A 32 31.80 6.74 17.28
C GLN A 32 30.46 6.87 16.55
N GLU A 33 30.49 7.14 15.25
CA GLU A 33 29.31 7.25 14.38
C GLU A 33 29.50 6.42 13.10
N LEU A 34 28.40 5.95 12.52
CA LEU A 34 28.40 5.13 11.30
C LEU A 34 28.57 5.96 10.02
N ALA A 35 28.22 7.26 10.03
CA ALA A 35 28.26 8.09 8.82
C ALA A 35 29.68 8.23 8.22
N PRO A 36 30.77 8.49 8.99
CA PRO A 36 32.12 8.51 8.44
C PRO A 36 32.58 7.15 7.88
N VAL A 37 32.10 6.04 8.45
CA VAL A 37 32.38 4.69 7.93
C VAL A 37 31.71 4.50 6.57
N ILE A 38 30.46 4.93 6.43
CA ILE A 38 29.71 4.87 5.17
C ILE A 38 30.41 5.72 4.10
N ASP A 39 30.78 6.97 4.40
CA ASP A 39 31.44 7.85 3.43
C ASP A 39 32.79 7.26 2.95
N ILE A 40 33.64 6.75 3.85
CA ILE A 40 34.92 6.10 3.48
C ILE A 40 34.68 4.83 2.65
N VAL A 41 33.62 4.06 2.93
CA VAL A 41 33.25 2.88 2.14
C VAL A 41 32.67 3.26 0.77
N GLU A 42 31.88 4.34 0.67
CA GLU A 42 31.39 4.86 -0.61
C GLU A 42 32.55 5.29 -1.51
N ASP A 43 33.57 5.95 -0.95
CA ASP A 43 34.79 6.37 -1.66
C ASP A 43 35.69 5.17 -2.04
N LEU A 44 35.86 4.18 -1.14
CA LEU A 44 36.64 2.97 -1.40
C LEU A 44 36.06 2.06 -2.49
N ILE A 45 34.73 1.99 -2.60
CA ILE A 45 34.04 1.23 -3.67
C ILE A 45 34.29 1.89 -5.03
N GLY A 46 34.39 3.24 -5.06
CA GLY A 46 34.64 4.02 -6.25
C GLY A 46 33.58 3.82 -7.34
N ASP A 47 33.98 4.08 -8.60
CA ASP A 47 33.11 3.97 -9.77
C ASP A 47 32.84 2.51 -10.23
N ASN A 48 33.07 1.50 -9.38
CA ASN A 48 32.67 0.10 -9.63
C ASN A 48 31.15 -0.15 -9.46
N LYS A 49 30.35 0.91 -9.32
CA LYS A 49 28.90 0.83 -9.55
C LYS A 49 28.68 0.61 -11.05
N PRO A 50 27.77 -0.28 -11.50
CA PRO A 50 27.43 -0.39 -12.93
C PRO A 50 27.08 1.02 -13.44
N GLN A 51 27.68 1.41 -14.58
CA GLN A 51 27.73 2.80 -15.07
C GLN A 51 26.37 3.47 -14.93
N LYS A 52 26.22 4.30 -13.88
CA LYS A 52 24.93 4.93 -13.58
C LYS A 52 24.65 5.99 -14.61
N ASP A 53 23.47 5.89 -15.23
CA ASP A 53 22.95 6.88 -16.18
C ASP A 53 23.18 8.29 -15.63
N THR A 54 23.90 9.11 -16.40
CA THR A 54 24.21 10.49 -16.02
C THR A 54 23.23 11.43 -16.70
N TYR A 55 22.44 12.15 -15.91
CA TYR A 55 21.47 13.13 -16.40
C TYR A 55 22.00 14.55 -16.17
N LEU A 56 21.90 15.42 -17.17
CA LEU A 56 22.45 16.77 -17.11
C LEU A 56 21.35 17.81 -16.95
N CYS A 57 21.43 18.57 -15.85
CA CYS A 57 20.57 19.72 -15.57
C CYS A 57 21.40 21.01 -15.56
N SER A 58 20.97 22.03 -16.30
CA SER A 58 21.68 23.30 -16.40
C SER A 58 21.02 24.40 -15.56
N VAL A 59 21.83 25.23 -14.90
CA VAL A 59 21.38 26.18 -13.87
C VAL A 59 22.03 27.54 -14.09
N ASP A 60 21.25 28.62 -13.99
CA ASP A 60 21.74 30.00 -14.07
C ASP A 60 22.00 30.65 -12.70
N ILE A 61 22.65 31.82 -12.78
CA ILE A 61 22.97 32.68 -11.64
C ILE A 61 21.73 33.23 -10.92
N GLU A 62 20.58 33.33 -11.59
CA GLU A 62 19.35 33.82 -10.96
C GLU A 62 18.83 32.80 -9.95
N LYS A 63 18.97 31.49 -10.25
CA LYS A 63 18.58 30.42 -9.33
C LYS A 63 19.46 30.42 -8.08
N LEU A 64 20.78 30.70 -8.21
CA LEU A 64 21.66 30.94 -7.06
C LEU A 64 21.18 32.14 -6.23
N ASN A 65 20.94 33.27 -6.87
CA ASN A 65 20.49 34.50 -6.21
C ASN A 65 19.12 34.32 -5.51
N TYR A 66 18.22 33.53 -6.09
CA TYR A 66 16.95 33.16 -5.47
C TYR A 66 17.15 32.29 -4.22
N LEU A 67 18.00 31.27 -4.28
CA LEU A 67 18.31 30.41 -3.13
C LEU A 67 18.95 31.19 -1.96
N LYS A 68 19.82 32.16 -2.27
CA LYS A 68 20.40 33.08 -1.26
C LYS A 68 19.32 33.95 -0.61
N LYS A 69 18.50 34.63 -1.43
CA LYS A 69 17.39 35.48 -0.95
C LYS A 69 16.35 34.74 -0.12
N THR A 70 16.19 33.43 -0.34
CA THR A 70 15.27 32.56 0.41
C THR A 70 15.94 31.83 1.58
N SER A 71 17.21 32.14 1.88
CA SER A 71 18.01 31.51 2.94
C SER A 71 18.09 29.97 2.82
N LEU A 72 17.98 29.45 1.61
CA LEU A 72 18.11 28.01 1.31
C LEU A 72 19.56 27.60 1.06
N ILE A 73 20.46 28.56 0.78
CA ILE A 73 21.91 28.40 0.67
C ILE A 73 22.60 29.65 1.25
N GLU A 74 23.87 29.53 1.67
CA GLU A 74 24.66 30.61 2.27
C GLU A 74 24.96 31.75 1.29
N ASN A 75 25.08 32.98 1.82
CA ASN A 75 25.16 34.21 1.02
C ASN A 75 26.47 34.39 0.24
N ASP A 76 27.55 33.76 0.68
CA ASP A 76 28.86 33.71 0.01
C ASP A 76 28.96 32.58 -1.04
N ALA A 77 28.05 31.61 -1.02
CA ALA A 77 28.06 30.44 -1.91
C ALA A 77 28.21 30.82 -3.40
N THR A 78 29.11 30.12 -4.11
CA THR A 78 29.40 30.35 -5.53
C THR A 78 28.60 29.42 -6.43
N MET A 79 28.58 29.67 -7.75
CA MET A 79 27.99 28.72 -8.72
C MET A 79 28.61 27.31 -8.61
N THR A 80 29.92 27.22 -8.36
CA THR A 80 30.61 25.93 -8.15
C THR A 80 30.08 25.19 -6.91
N ILE A 81 29.84 25.92 -5.81
CA ILE A 81 29.26 25.33 -4.58
C ILE A 81 27.81 24.87 -4.85
N LEU A 82 27.03 25.66 -5.59
CA LEU A 82 25.67 25.30 -5.98
C LEU A 82 25.62 24.01 -6.80
N THR A 83 26.39 23.93 -7.89
CA THR A 83 26.33 22.79 -8.82
C THR A 83 26.96 21.53 -8.24
N ASN A 84 28.15 21.65 -7.64
CA ASN A 84 28.97 20.48 -7.31
C ASN A 84 28.71 19.93 -5.90
N SER A 85 28.16 20.75 -4.99
CA SER A 85 27.87 20.35 -3.60
C SER A 85 26.38 20.43 -3.29
N TYR A 86 25.78 21.63 -3.30
CA TYR A 86 24.42 21.82 -2.78
C TYR A 86 23.37 21.03 -3.56
N LEU A 87 23.28 21.23 -4.89
CA LEU A 87 22.29 20.53 -5.71
C LEU A 87 22.61 19.02 -5.79
N LYS A 88 23.89 18.64 -5.92
CA LYS A 88 24.32 17.23 -5.85
C LYS A 88 23.79 16.53 -4.58
N ASN A 89 23.87 17.19 -3.43
CA ASN A 89 23.38 16.65 -2.15
C ASN A 89 21.85 16.68 -2.01
N GLN A 90 21.18 17.70 -2.57
CA GLN A 90 19.71 17.75 -2.60
C GLN A 90 19.09 16.67 -3.47
N PHE A 91 19.78 16.22 -4.53
CA PHE A 91 19.27 15.28 -5.53
C PHE A 91 20.01 13.92 -5.55
N LYS A 92 20.73 13.55 -4.47
CA LYS A 92 21.27 12.17 -4.27
C LYS A 92 20.17 11.10 -4.42
N GLU A 93 18.98 11.40 -3.91
CA GLU A 93 17.73 10.69 -4.19
C GLU A 93 16.84 11.66 -4.96
N CYS A 94 16.37 11.28 -6.13
CA CYS A 94 15.46 12.11 -6.92
C CYS A 94 14.27 11.27 -7.40
N SER A 95 13.07 11.85 -7.33
CA SER A 95 11.90 11.37 -8.06
C SER A 95 11.42 12.44 -9.02
N GLY A 96 10.79 12.06 -10.13
CA GLY A 96 10.28 13.05 -11.07
C GLY A 96 9.03 12.64 -11.83
N TYR A 97 8.32 13.65 -12.34
CA TYR A 97 7.20 13.48 -13.25
C TYR A 97 7.17 14.58 -14.32
N TYR A 98 6.48 14.33 -15.43
CA TYR A 98 6.17 15.37 -16.43
C TYR A 98 4.82 16.02 -16.12
N ASN A 99 4.79 17.34 -16.04
CA ASN A 99 3.60 18.13 -15.74
C ASN A 99 3.03 18.74 -17.02
N GLU A 100 1.97 18.13 -17.53
CA GLU A 100 1.38 18.47 -18.83
C GLU A 100 0.80 19.88 -18.87
N LYS A 101 0.16 20.33 -17.78
CA LYS A 101 -0.50 21.64 -17.71
C LYS A 101 0.46 22.82 -17.92
N PHE A 102 1.75 22.61 -17.67
CA PHE A 102 2.79 23.63 -17.79
C PHE A 102 3.98 23.19 -18.65
N GLU A 103 3.86 22.06 -19.35
CA GLU A 103 4.88 21.45 -20.22
C GLU A 103 6.29 21.37 -19.59
N LYS A 104 6.34 20.98 -18.31
CA LYS A 104 7.56 21.01 -17.48
C LYS A 104 7.87 19.68 -16.83
N TYR A 105 9.15 19.32 -16.82
CA TYR A 105 9.68 18.20 -16.05
C TYR A 105 9.90 18.64 -14.60
N ILE A 106 9.35 17.91 -13.65
CA ILE A 106 9.47 18.22 -12.21
C ILE A 106 10.42 17.21 -11.58
N PHE A 107 11.56 17.69 -11.08
CA PHE A 107 12.55 16.90 -10.34
C PHE A 107 12.42 17.22 -8.85
N SER A 108 12.19 16.22 -8.00
CA SER A 108 11.96 16.37 -6.56
C SER A 108 13.12 15.74 -5.78
N GLY A 109 13.82 16.55 -4.98
CA GLY A 109 14.93 16.14 -4.15
C GLY A 109 14.55 16.04 -2.67
N LYS A 110 15.52 16.28 -1.79
CA LYS A 110 15.35 16.19 -0.32
C LYS A 110 14.48 17.33 0.25
N LYS A 111 14.89 18.59 0.05
CA LYS A 111 14.19 19.79 0.58
C LYS A 111 13.66 20.75 -0.50
N ILE A 112 14.02 20.53 -1.76
CA ILE A 112 13.64 21.38 -2.90
C ILE A 112 13.21 20.54 -4.11
N ALA A 113 12.48 21.16 -5.02
CA ALA A 113 12.17 20.64 -6.34
C ALA A 113 12.55 21.64 -7.44
N LEU A 114 12.86 21.14 -8.62
CA LEU A 114 13.17 21.90 -9.83
C LEU A 114 12.03 21.76 -10.82
N GLU A 115 11.60 22.86 -11.41
CA GLU A 115 10.89 22.84 -12.69
C GLU A 115 11.94 22.98 -13.80
N CYS A 116 11.95 22.03 -14.73
CA CYS A 116 12.87 21.98 -15.84
C CYS A 116 12.11 21.98 -17.18
N ILE A 117 12.70 22.62 -18.18
CA ILE A 117 12.29 22.54 -19.59
C ILE A 117 13.40 21.79 -20.31
N TYR A 118 13.09 20.82 -21.17
CA TYR A 118 14.12 20.13 -21.95
C TYR A 118 14.46 20.94 -23.20
N ASN A 119 15.73 21.26 -23.39
CA ASN A 119 16.27 21.79 -24.62
C ASN A 119 16.81 20.62 -25.46
N ALA A 120 16.16 20.34 -26.60
CA ALA A 120 16.57 19.27 -27.49
C ALA A 120 17.83 19.58 -28.32
N GLU A 121 18.13 20.86 -28.58
CA GLU A 121 19.33 21.27 -29.33
C GLU A 121 20.62 21.15 -28.51
N GLU A 122 20.53 21.42 -27.20
CA GLU A 122 21.65 21.28 -26.26
C GLU A 122 21.66 19.92 -25.54
N GLU A 123 20.61 19.10 -25.68
CA GLU A 123 20.35 17.87 -24.91
C GLU A 123 20.31 18.06 -23.39
N LEU A 124 19.82 19.22 -22.90
CA LEU A 124 19.89 19.61 -21.49
C LEU A 124 18.51 19.87 -20.85
N PHE A 125 18.36 19.48 -19.57
CA PHE A 125 17.27 19.95 -18.73
C PHE A 125 17.58 21.35 -18.17
N MET A 126 17.01 22.38 -18.78
CA MET A 126 17.10 23.77 -18.34
C MET A 126 16.29 23.98 -17.06
N VAL A 127 16.94 24.27 -15.92
CA VAL A 127 16.23 24.60 -14.66
C VAL A 127 15.55 25.96 -14.79
N HIS A 128 14.25 25.94 -15.02
CA HIS A 128 13.40 27.11 -15.14
C HIS A 128 13.07 27.74 -13.77
N LYS A 129 12.85 26.91 -12.74
CA LYS A 129 12.49 27.38 -11.39
C LYS A 129 12.95 26.40 -10.31
N ILE A 130 13.30 26.93 -9.14
CA ILE A 130 13.53 26.13 -7.93
C ILE A 130 12.44 26.47 -6.90
N MET A 131 11.94 25.46 -6.18
CA MET A 131 10.87 25.61 -5.20
C MET A 131 11.19 24.83 -3.92
N PRO A 132 10.85 25.33 -2.72
CA PRO A 132 10.89 24.54 -1.50
C PRO A 132 9.85 23.41 -1.55
N LEU A 133 10.19 22.26 -0.98
CA LEU A 133 9.38 21.04 -1.00
C LEU A 133 9.00 20.62 0.42
N SER A 134 7.69 20.67 0.73
CA SER A 134 7.15 20.10 1.97
C SER A 134 7.01 18.58 1.89
N ALA A 135 6.87 17.91 3.04
CA ALA A 135 6.70 16.46 3.11
C ALA A 135 5.51 15.97 2.25
N ASP A 136 4.35 16.61 2.38
CA ASP A 136 3.14 16.23 1.62
C ASP A 136 3.33 16.41 0.11
N ARG A 137 4.00 17.49 -0.30
CA ARG A 137 4.34 17.73 -1.71
C ARG A 137 5.36 16.71 -2.21
N LYS A 138 6.33 16.28 -1.40
CA LYS A 138 7.26 15.20 -1.76
C LYS A 138 6.50 13.89 -2.00
N VAL A 139 5.61 13.50 -1.09
CA VAL A 139 4.76 12.30 -1.24
C VAL A 139 3.86 12.41 -2.47
N SER A 140 3.22 13.56 -2.70
CA SER A 140 2.38 13.80 -3.89
C SER A 140 3.18 13.72 -5.19
N ASN A 141 4.39 14.28 -5.23
CA ASN A 141 5.26 14.23 -6.40
C ASN A 141 5.78 12.81 -6.68
N ILE A 142 6.11 12.04 -5.64
CA ILE A 142 6.47 10.61 -5.77
C ILE A 142 5.27 9.83 -6.34
N LYS A 143 4.05 10.02 -5.80
CA LYS A 143 2.83 9.37 -6.33
C LYS A 143 2.55 9.73 -7.79
N ARG A 144 2.85 10.96 -8.24
CA ARG A 144 2.74 11.39 -9.64
C ARG A 144 3.87 10.87 -10.52
N GLY A 145 5.06 10.71 -9.96
CA GLY A 145 6.28 10.35 -10.69
C GLY A 145 6.74 8.92 -10.52
N PHE A 146 8.05 8.76 -10.70
CA PHE A 146 8.85 7.56 -10.45
C PHE A 146 10.18 8.00 -9.83
N THR A 147 10.90 7.09 -9.19
CA THR A 147 12.28 7.33 -8.72
C THR A 147 13.23 7.34 -9.91
N ILE A 148 14.05 8.37 -10.04
CA ILE A 148 15.01 8.51 -11.13
C ILE A 148 16.27 7.73 -10.77
N GLU A 149 16.49 6.60 -11.45
CA GLU A 149 17.69 5.78 -11.29
C GLU A 149 18.83 6.37 -12.13
N GLY A 150 19.84 6.92 -11.47
CA GLY A 150 21.01 7.54 -12.10
C GLY A 150 21.64 8.61 -11.22
N VAL A 151 22.47 9.47 -11.82
CA VAL A 151 23.11 10.61 -11.15
C VAL A 151 22.78 11.89 -11.91
N ILE A 152 22.11 12.83 -11.25
CA ILE A 152 21.87 14.17 -11.81
C ILE A 152 23.13 15.03 -11.56
N LYS A 153 23.82 15.39 -12.64
CA LYS A 153 24.92 16.36 -12.61
C LYS A 153 24.39 17.74 -13.01
N PHE A 154 24.78 18.74 -12.23
CA PHE A 154 24.38 20.13 -12.46
C PHE A 154 25.52 20.90 -13.13
N ILE A 155 25.18 21.72 -14.13
CA ILE A 155 26.14 22.55 -14.86
C ILE A 155 25.74 24.04 -14.85
N ASP A 156 26.73 24.92 -14.80
CA ASP A 156 26.51 26.37 -14.95
C ASP A 156 26.13 26.69 -16.39
N ASN A 157 25.01 27.38 -16.59
CA ASN A 157 24.53 27.85 -17.89
C ASN A 157 25.56 28.65 -18.69
N ARG A 158 26.55 29.30 -18.03
CA ARG A 158 27.64 30.05 -18.67
C ARG A 158 28.75 29.16 -19.24
N ARG A 159 28.86 27.92 -18.76
CA ARG A 159 29.89 26.96 -19.20
C ARG A 159 29.41 26.01 -20.31
N ARG A 160 28.19 26.23 -20.83
CA ARG A 160 27.56 25.38 -21.85
C ARG A 160 28.36 25.25 -23.15
N PHE A 161 29.13 26.26 -23.54
CA PHE A 161 29.92 26.20 -24.78
C PHE A 161 31.22 25.39 -24.69
N ASN A 162 31.61 24.94 -23.49
CA ASN A 162 32.73 23.99 -23.30
C ASN A 162 32.26 22.52 -23.25
N LEU A 163 31.03 22.21 -23.71
CA LEU A 163 30.45 20.86 -23.59
C LEU A 163 31.09 19.78 -24.45
N SER A 164 32.00 20.11 -25.37
CA SER A 164 32.78 19.13 -26.15
C SER A 164 33.66 18.18 -25.30
N ARG A 165 33.68 18.37 -23.97
CA ARG A 165 34.30 17.47 -22.98
C ARG A 165 33.33 16.84 -21.97
N ILE A 166 32.03 17.11 -22.04
CA ILE A 166 31.05 16.39 -21.20
C ILE A 166 30.60 15.13 -21.97
N SER A 167 31.40 14.09 -21.81
CA SER A 167 31.12 12.74 -22.30
C SER A 167 29.76 12.23 -21.81
N GLU A 168 28.97 11.69 -22.74
CA GLU A 168 27.84 10.77 -22.50
C GLU A 168 26.81 11.24 -21.47
N ASN A 169 25.84 12.04 -21.92
CA ASN A 169 24.60 12.29 -21.18
C ASN A 169 23.54 11.24 -21.54
N ASN A 170 22.61 10.98 -20.62
CA ASN A 170 21.53 9.99 -20.78
C ASN A 170 20.14 10.67 -20.73
N ASN A 171 20.03 11.97 -21.05
CA ASN A 171 18.78 12.71 -20.88
C ASN A 171 17.65 12.18 -21.77
N GLU A 172 17.94 11.70 -22.98
CA GLU A 172 16.93 11.06 -23.84
C GLU A 172 16.30 9.81 -23.19
N LYS A 173 17.13 8.97 -22.55
CA LYS A 173 16.68 7.79 -21.80
C LYS A 173 15.70 8.19 -20.68
N LEU A 174 16.00 9.28 -19.98
CA LEU A 174 15.12 9.82 -18.95
C LEU A 174 13.80 10.39 -19.52
N ILE A 175 13.83 11.04 -20.69
CA ILE A 175 12.61 11.48 -21.39
C ILE A 175 11.74 10.29 -21.78
N ILE A 176 12.34 9.20 -22.25
CA ILE A 176 11.63 7.95 -22.54
C ILE A 176 11.01 7.38 -21.25
N GLN A 177 11.73 7.37 -20.12
CA GLN A 177 11.18 6.99 -18.82
C GLN A 177 10.00 7.87 -18.40
N PHE A 178 10.07 9.20 -18.56
CA PHE A 178 8.95 10.12 -18.30
C PHE A 178 7.72 9.79 -19.17
N LYS A 179 7.93 9.56 -20.48
CA LYS A 179 6.86 9.17 -21.43
C LYS A 179 6.23 7.82 -21.07
N ASN A 180 7.05 6.84 -20.68
CA ASN A 180 6.59 5.51 -20.28
C ASN A 180 5.82 5.54 -18.96
N ASN A 181 6.31 6.24 -17.94
CA ASN A 181 5.57 6.43 -16.69
C ASN A 181 4.21 7.12 -16.91
N LYS A 182 4.13 8.12 -17.80
CA LYS A 182 2.83 8.72 -18.21
C LYS A 182 1.90 7.66 -18.81
N LYS A 183 2.37 6.89 -19.80
CA LYS A 183 1.56 5.84 -20.46
C LYS A 183 1.08 4.81 -19.45
N ASN A 184 1.98 4.26 -18.63
CA ASN A 184 1.67 3.24 -17.65
C ASN A 184 0.61 3.71 -16.65
N LYS A 185 0.67 4.97 -16.17
CA LYS A 185 -0.36 5.52 -15.27
C LYS A 185 -1.70 5.76 -15.95
N ALA A 186 -1.70 6.17 -17.22
CA ALA A 186 -2.94 6.26 -17.99
C ALA A 186 -3.55 4.87 -18.27
N THR A 187 -2.73 3.83 -18.43
CA THR A 187 -3.20 2.43 -18.54
C THR A 187 -3.77 1.93 -17.22
N LEU A 188 -3.04 2.10 -16.10
CA LEU A 188 -3.50 1.70 -14.77
C LEU A 188 -4.80 2.42 -14.38
N GLN A 189 -4.88 3.74 -14.59
CA GLN A 189 -6.11 4.49 -14.31
C GLN A 189 -7.30 3.97 -15.14
N LYS A 190 -7.10 3.65 -16.43
CA LYS A 190 -8.15 3.01 -17.25
C LYS A 190 -8.50 1.60 -16.78
N GLN A 191 -7.51 0.83 -16.33
CA GLN A 191 -7.71 -0.51 -15.78
C GLN A 191 -8.58 -0.45 -14.52
N ASP A 192 -8.31 0.49 -13.62
CA ASP A 192 -9.08 0.71 -12.40
C ASP A 192 -10.47 1.30 -12.70
N GLU A 193 -10.59 2.25 -13.64
CA GLU A 193 -11.89 2.76 -14.12
C GLU A 193 -12.76 1.64 -14.74
N LEU A 194 -12.17 0.74 -15.55
CA LEU A 194 -12.88 -0.44 -16.08
C LEU A 194 -13.26 -1.43 -14.96
N PHE A 195 -12.40 -1.59 -13.97
CA PHE A 195 -12.64 -2.45 -12.82
C PHE A 195 -13.83 -1.95 -11.98
N ASP A 196 -13.85 -0.65 -11.64
CA ASP A 196 -14.94 -0.04 -10.88
C ASP A 196 -16.27 -0.08 -11.65
N ASN A 197 -16.24 0.09 -12.98
CA ASN A 197 -17.45 -0.06 -13.81
C ASN A 197 -18.02 -1.50 -13.80
N LEU A 198 -17.17 -2.52 -13.67
CA LEU A 198 -17.58 -3.93 -13.68
C LEU A 198 -17.91 -4.48 -12.28
N PHE A 199 -17.18 -4.06 -11.25
CA PHE A 199 -17.27 -4.62 -9.90
C PHE A 199 -17.74 -3.62 -8.83
N GLY A 200 -17.76 -2.32 -9.09
CA GLY A 200 -18.14 -1.27 -8.14
C GLY A 200 -19.57 -1.45 -7.61
N TYR A 201 -20.56 -1.48 -8.51
CA TYR A 201 -21.97 -1.71 -8.14
C TYR A 201 -22.19 -3.07 -7.43
N TRP A 202 -21.41 -4.10 -7.76
CA TRP A 202 -21.48 -5.38 -7.05
C TRP A 202 -20.88 -5.26 -5.64
N SER A 203 -19.77 -4.54 -5.48
CA SER A 203 -19.18 -4.24 -4.17
C SER A 203 -20.14 -3.45 -3.28
N GLU A 204 -20.78 -2.41 -3.80
CA GLU A 204 -21.80 -1.62 -3.10
C GLU A 204 -22.99 -2.50 -2.69
N GLY A 205 -23.54 -3.28 -3.64
CA GLY A 205 -24.64 -4.21 -3.37
C GLY A 205 -24.30 -5.31 -2.35
N LEU A 206 -23.03 -5.71 -2.23
CA LEU A 206 -22.57 -6.64 -1.19
C LEU A 206 -22.55 -6.00 0.21
N ASP A 207 -22.13 -4.74 0.32
CA ASP A 207 -22.16 -4.01 1.59
C ASP A 207 -23.62 -3.74 2.03
N GLU A 208 -24.50 -3.35 1.09
CA GLU A 208 -25.94 -3.27 1.35
C GLU A 208 -26.53 -4.62 1.77
N SER A 209 -26.16 -5.72 1.09
CA SER A 209 -26.61 -7.06 1.45
C SER A 209 -26.19 -7.45 2.87
N ILE A 210 -24.96 -7.13 3.30
CA ILE A 210 -24.48 -7.39 4.66
C ILE A 210 -25.28 -6.64 5.74
N ILE A 211 -25.78 -5.44 5.42
CA ILE A 211 -26.65 -4.66 6.31
C ILE A 211 -28.06 -5.28 6.32
N ASN A 212 -28.66 -5.43 5.14
CA ASN A 212 -30.02 -5.93 4.94
C ASN A 212 -30.24 -7.34 5.52
N GLU A 213 -29.23 -8.22 5.44
CA GLU A 213 -29.30 -9.59 5.97
C GLU A 213 -29.70 -9.63 7.45
N LYS A 214 -29.11 -8.73 8.26
CA LYS A 214 -29.41 -8.63 9.70
C LYS A 214 -30.80 -8.10 9.99
N GLU A 215 -31.31 -7.26 9.10
CA GLU A 215 -32.62 -6.65 9.24
C GLU A 215 -33.71 -7.64 8.85
N ARG A 216 -33.46 -8.51 7.86
CA ARG A 216 -34.40 -9.47 7.27
C ARG A 216 -34.55 -10.80 8.01
N VAL A 217 -33.56 -11.30 8.74
CA VAL A 217 -33.72 -12.59 9.46
C VAL A 217 -34.90 -12.60 10.43
N GLY A 218 -35.45 -13.80 10.65
CA GLY A 218 -36.47 -14.07 11.64
C GLY A 218 -36.06 -13.65 13.05
N LYS A 219 -36.97 -12.98 13.78
CA LYS A 219 -36.72 -12.52 15.16
C LYS A 219 -37.85 -12.93 16.08
N VAL A 220 -37.51 -13.71 17.09
CA VAL A 220 -38.36 -14.14 18.19
C VAL A 220 -38.53 -13.00 19.20
N ILE A 221 -39.75 -12.49 19.32
CA ILE A 221 -40.20 -11.67 20.44
C ILE A 221 -41.01 -12.58 21.38
N TYR A 222 -40.67 -12.59 22.66
CA TYR A 222 -41.24 -13.51 23.66
C TYR A 222 -41.56 -12.77 24.97
N SER A 223 -42.66 -13.20 25.59
CA SER A 223 -43.18 -12.65 26.85
C SER A 223 -42.50 -13.28 28.06
N ASP A 224 -42.24 -14.58 27.99
CA ASP A 224 -41.66 -15.39 29.05
C ASP A 224 -40.80 -16.53 28.47
N PHE A 225 -39.89 -17.08 29.28
CA PHE A 225 -39.00 -18.16 28.87
C PHE A 225 -38.72 -19.15 30.00
N GLU A 226 -38.66 -20.44 29.66
CA GLU A 226 -38.26 -21.50 30.58
C GLU A 226 -37.14 -22.36 29.96
N ILE A 227 -36.30 -22.98 30.80
CA ILE A 227 -35.25 -23.90 30.36
C ILE A 227 -35.35 -25.17 31.19
N ILE A 228 -35.75 -26.25 30.53
CA ILE A 228 -36.02 -27.59 31.07
C ILE A 228 -35.25 -28.58 30.19
N ASP A 229 -34.55 -29.57 30.78
CA ASP A 229 -33.94 -30.71 30.07
C ASP A 229 -33.17 -30.37 28.77
N ASN A 230 -32.37 -29.30 28.82
CA ASN A 230 -31.58 -28.76 27.70
C ASN A 230 -32.41 -28.24 26.49
N GLN A 231 -33.70 -27.99 26.69
CA GLN A 231 -34.54 -27.21 25.79
C GLN A 231 -34.80 -25.83 26.38
N LEU A 232 -34.93 -24.83 25.50
CA LEU A 232 -35.39 -23.49 25.80
C LEU A 232 -36.80 -23.33 25.20
N LEU A 233 -37.77 -23.09 26.07
CA LEU A 233 -39.16 -22.85 25.72
C LEU A 233 -39.42 -21.35 25.80
N LEU A 234 -39.99 -20.77 24.73
CA LEU A 234 -40.22 -19.33 24.60
C LEU A 234 -41.69 -19.07 24.31
N THR A 235 -42.40 -18.42 25.23
CA THR A 235 -43.80 -18.03 25.01
C THR A 235 -43.82 -16.83 24.08
N LEU A 236 -44.11 -17.06 22.79
CA LEU A 236 -44.00 -16.04 21.75
C LEU A 236 -45.05 -14.94 21.93
N GLU A 237 -44.63 -13.71 21.65
CA GLU A 237 -45.51 -12.58 21.36
C GLU A 237 -45.63 -12.36 19.86
N GLU A 238 -44.51 -12.46 19.14
CA GLU A 238 -44.42 -12.16 17.70
C GLU A 238 -43.18 -12.83 17.10
N TYR A 239 -43.31 -13.44 15.92
CA TYR A 239 -42.17 -13.84 15.08
C TYR A 239 -42.07 -12.85 13.93
N LYS A 240 -40.97 -12.07 13.88
CA LYS A 240 -40.80 -10.97 12.91
C LYS A 240 -40.01 -11.41 11.70
N ASN A 241 -40.34 -10.80 10.56
CA ASN A 241 -39.64 -10.86 9.26
C ASN A 241 -39.66 -12.20 8.51
N ASN A 242 -40.14 -13.27 9.13
CA ASN A 242 -40.27 -14.60 8.55
C ASN A 242 -41.58 -15.22 9.07
N ASP A 243 -42.10 -16.26 8.41
CA ASP A 243 -43.27 -16.99 8.92
C ASP A 243 -42.84 -17.97 10.01
N ILE A 244 -43.69 -18.17 11.02
CA ILE A 244 -43.48 -19.15 12.07
C ILE A 244 -43.75 -20.57 11.56
N ASP A 245 -44.65 -20.73 10.59
CA ASP A 245 -45.02 -22.05 10.04
C ASP A 245 -44.02 -22.55 8.96
N GLU A 246 -43.10 -21.70 8.51
CA GLU A 246 -42.09 -22.01 7.46
C GLU A 246 -40.66 -22.20 8.01
N ILE A 247 -40.47 -22.38 9.33
CA ILE A 247 -39.14 -22.52 9.94
C ILE A 247 -38.48 -23.85 9.54
N GLU A 248 -37.28 -23.79 8.94
CA GLU A 248 -36.50 -24.97 8.55
C GLU A 248 -35.99 -25.74 9.79
N ASN A 249 -35.99 -27.08 9.73
CA ASN A 249 -35.66 -27.94 10.88
C ASN A 249 -34.23 -27.77 11.44
N ASP A 250 -33.27 -27.28 10.64
CA ASP A 250 -31.91 -26.98 11.06
C ASP A 250 -31.65 -25.49 11.34
N THR A 251 -32.70 -24.67 11.40
CA THR A 251 -32.64 -23.24 11.75
C THR A 251 -31.93 -23.05 13.09
N LYS A 252 -30.83 -22.30 13.08
CA LYS A 252 -30.06 -21.98 14.29
C LYS A 252 -30.37 -20.59 14.81
N TYR A 253 -30.35 -20.46 16.12
CA TYR A 253 -30.69 -19.23 16.81
C TYR A 253 -29.50 -18.62 17.56
N ILE A 254 -29.41 -17.30 17.51
CA ILE A 254 -28.36 -16.47 18.13
C ILE A 254 -28.98 -15.28 18.88
N VAL A 255 -28.26 -14.72 19.84
CA VAL A 255 -28.60 -13.47 20.54
C VAL A 255 -27.45 -12.47 20.42
N GLU A 256 -27.78 -11.23 20.05
CA GLU A 256 -26.83 -10.13 20.05
C GLU A 256 -26.64 -9.53 21.45
N TYR A 257 -25.38 -9.32 21.85
CA TYR A 257 -25.05 -8.47 23.00
C TYR A 257 -23.91 -7.52 22.69
N LYS A 258 -23.98 -6.29 23.22
CA LYS A 258 -22.86 -5.33 23.19
C LYS A 258 -22.16 -5.34 24.54
N ASP A 259 -20.83 -5.27 24.54
CA ASP A 259 -20.05 -5.06 25.77
C ASP A 259 -20.07 -3.58 26.21
N GLN A 260 -19.40 -3.28 27.33
CA GLN A 260 -19.29 -1.92 27.86
C GLN A 260 -18.51 -0.95 26.95
N ARG A 261 -17.81 -1.45 25.93
CA ARG A 261 -17.04 -0.68 24.94
C ARG A 261 -17.80 -0.55 23.61
N GLY A 262 -19.01 -1.10 23.51
CA GLY A 262 -19.84 -1.08 22.30
C GLY A 262 -19.56 -2.20 21.29
N ASN A 263 -18.62 -3.12 21.58
CA ASN A 263 -18.30 -4.24 20.69
C ASN A 263 -19.48 -5.21 20.60
N LEU A 264 -19.90 -5.54 19.39
CA LEU A 264 -20.97 -6.51 19.14
C LEU A 264 -20.44 -7.93 19.24
N PHE A 265 -21.06 -8.73 20.10
CA PHE A 265 -20.85 -10.17 20.21
C PHE A 265 -22.15 -10.90 19.88
N LEU A 266 -22.01 -12.02 19.19
CA LEU A 266 -23.11 -12.93 18.86
C LEU A 266 -22.97 -14.16 19.75
N PHE A 267 -24.02 -14.53 20.46
CA PHE A 267 -24.04 -15.72 21.31
C PHE A 267 -24.95 -16.77 20.70
N ASP A 268 -24.44 -17.97 20.43
CA ASP A 268 -25.25 -19.08 19.91
C ASP A 268 -26.17 -19.62 21.01
N VAL A 269 -27.42 -19.90 20.67
CA VAL A 269 -28.47 -20.37 21.59
C VAL A 269 -28.75 -21.85 21.39
N GLY A 270 -28.95 -22.27 20.16
CA GLY A 270 -29.32 -23.64 19.83
C GLY A 270 -29.95 -23.75 18.45
N THR A 271 -30.60 -24.89 18.20
CA THR A 271 -31.29 -25.21 16.95
C THR A 271 -32.79 -25.34 17.21
N TYR A 272 -33.62 -24.97 16.23
CA TYR A 272 -35.05 -25.22 16.21
C TYR A 272 -35.39 -26.68 16.58
N HIS A 273 -36.53 -26.90 17.22
CA HIS A 273 -37.04 -28.23 17.53
C HIS A 273 -38.49 -28.39 17.06
N GLU A 274 -39.39 -27.57 17.61
CA GLU A 274 -40.83 -27.61 17.32
C GLU A 274 -41.52 -26.33 17.83
N ILE A 275 -42.79 -26.16 17.45
CA ILE A 275 -43.70 -25.16 18.01
C ILE A 275 -44.85 -25.90 18.70
N ASN A 276 -45.05 -25.61 19.98
CA ASN A 276 -46.15 -26.12 20.78
C ASN A 276 -47.19 -25.02 21.05
N TYR A 277 -48.38 -25.39 21.52
CA TYR A 277 -49.42 -24.43 21.90
C TYR A 277 -49.94 -24.72 23.31
N ASP A 278 -49.61 -23.88 24.31
CA ASP A 278 -50.26 -23.90 25.63
C ASP A 278 -51.30 -22.80 25.72
N LYS A 279 -52.55 -23.15 26.05
CA LYS A 279 -53.70 -22.21 26.17
C LYS A 279 -53.82 -21.24 24.97
N ASN A 280 -53.64 -21.77 23.76
CA ASN A 280 -53.61 -21.03 22.48
C ASN A 280 -52.48 -19.99 22.34
N LYS A 281 -51.42 -20.05 23.16
CA LYS A 281 -50.19 -19.28 22.94
C LYS A 281 -49.13 -20.17 22.29
N PRO A 282 -48.50 -19.74 21.17
CA PRO A 282 -47.41 -20.48 20.57
C PRO A 282 -46.15 -20.42 21.46
N ILE A 283 -45.55 -21.57 21.66
CA ILE A 283 -44.30 -21.79 22.40
C ILE A 283 -43.27 -22.33 21.42
N LEU A 284 -42.25 -21.54 21.12
CA LEU A 284 -41.11 -22.00 20.34
C LEU A 284 -40.17 -22.83 21.23
N VAL A 285 -39.85 -24.04 20.80
CA VAL A 285 -38.90 -24.93 21.47
C VAL A 285 -37.58 -24.93 20.70
N ILE A 286 -36.50 -24.56 21.39
CA ILE A 286 -35.13 -24.56 20.86
C ILE A 286 -34.31 -25.59 21.64
N THR A 287 -33.71 -26.56 20.94
CA THR A 287 -32.73 -27.47 21.56
C THR A 287 -31.42 -26.73 21.75
N LEU A 288 -30.97 -26.61 23.00
CA LEU A 288 -29.75 -25.87 23.35
C LEU A 288 -28.47 -26.62 22.94
N ASP A 289 -27.45 -25.88 22.50
CA ASP A 289 -26.16 -26.47 22.11
C ASP A 289 -25.44 -27.12 23.31
N LYS A 290 -24.86 -28.31 23.10
CA LYS A 290 -24.25 -29.15 24.17
C LYS A 290 -23.21 -28.46 25.07
N ASN A 291 -22.55 -27.42 24.58
CA ASN A 291 -21.47 -26.71 25.27
C ASN A 291 -21.89 -25.30 25.73
N ILE A 292 -23.20 -25.00 25.75
CA ILE A 292 -23.68 -23.64 26.00
C ILE A 292 -23.56 -23.22 27.47
N GLN A 293 -23.21 -21.95 27.71
CA GLN A 293 -23.24 -21.36 29.05
C GLN A 293 -24.68 -20.96 29.41
N ILE A 294 -25.49 -21.91 29.89
CA ILE A 294 -26.91 -21.70 30.26
C ILE A 294 -27.11 -20.47 31.16
N GLY A 295 -26.21 -20.23 32.13
CA GLY A 295 -26.25 -19.04 32.99
C GLY A 295 -26.17 -17.72 32.21
N LYS A 296 -25.37 -17.67 31.14
CA LYS A 296 -25.23 -16.50 30.25
C LYS A 296 -26.45 -16.35 29.34
N VAL A 297 -27.00 -17.45 28.82
CA VAL A 297 -28.29 -17.44 28.09
C VAL A 297 -29.38 -16.84 28.98
N ARG A 298 -29.59 -17.38 30.20
CA ARG A 298 -30.58 -16.86 31.15
C ARG A 298 -30.37 -15.37 31.46
N GLN A 299 -29.14 -14.87 31.55
CA GLN A 299 -28.86 -13.44 31.73
C GLN A 299 -29.19 -12.57 30.51
N LEU A 300 -29.03 -13.09 29.29
CA LEU A 300 -29.40 -12.39 28.06
C LEU A 300 -30.92 -12.37 27.87
N LEU A 301 -31.60 -13.49 28.13
CA LEU A 301 -33.06 -13.60 28.03
C LEU A 301 -33.79 -12.77 29.09
N LYS A 302 -33.25 -12.68 30.33
CA LYS A 302 -33.75 -11.75 31.37
C LYS A 302 -33.69 -10.26 30.97
N LYS A 303 -32.95 -9.90 29.93
CA LYS A 303 -32.91 -8.53 29.37
C LYS A 303 -33.89 -8.36 28.20
N GLN A 304 -34.79 -9.32 27.99
CA GLN A 304 -35.75 -9.40 26.87
C GLN A 304 -35.07 -9.07 25.52
N LYS A 305 -33.89 -9.65 25.30
CA LYS A 305 -33.20 -9.52 24.01
C LYS A 305 -33.87 -10.45 23.00
N PRO A 306 -34.28 -9.96 21.82
CA PRO A 306 -34.78 -10.82 20.75
C PRO A 306 -33.76 -11.90 20.42
N ILE A 307 -34.27 -13.11 20.19
CA ILE A 307 -33.48 -14.20 19.60
C ILE A 307 -33.66 -14.09 18.09
N MET A 308 -32.58 -14.28 17.33
CA MET A 308 -32.54 -14.10 15.88
C MET A 308 -32.07 -15.37 15.19
N GLU A 309 -32.53 -15.64 13.97
CA GLU A 309 -31.96 -16.68 13.12
C GLU A 309 -30.48 -16.38 12.78
N ASN A 310 -29.68 -17.41 12.57
CA ASN A 310 -28.22 -17.31 12.47
C ASN A 310 -27.73 -16.82 11.09
N TYR A 311 -27.82 -15.52 10.86
CA TYR A 311 -27.35 -14.83 9.64
C TYR A 311 -25.84 -14.95 9.32
N ARG A 312 -25.02 -15.55 10.20
CA ARG A 312 -23.55 -15.49 10.07
C ARG A 312 -23.04 -16.17 8.79
N ALA A 313 -23.71 -17.22 8.31
CA ALA A 313 -23.34 -17.92 7.09
C ALA A 313 -23.46 -17.03 5.85
N ASN A 314 -24.58 -16.32 5.73
CA ASN A 314 -24.90 -15.44 4.60
C ASN A 314 -23.97 -14.21 4.59
N ILE A 315 -23.79 -13.54 5.73
CA ILE A 315 -22.78 -12.47 5.86
C ILE A 315 -21.37 -12.97 5.54
N SER A 316 -21.03 -14.21 5.89
CA SER A 316 -19.73 -14.79 5.54
C SER A 316 -19.61 -15.07 4.03
N ALA A 317 -20.70 -15.43 3.35
CA ALA A 317 -20.73 -15.58 1.90
C ALA A 317 -20.51 -14.24 1.18
N TYR A 318 -21.23 -13.18 1.56
CA TYR A 318 -21.02 -11.84 1.01
C TYR A 318 -19.59 -11.35 1.25
N LYS A 319 -19.05 -11.53 2.47
CA LYS A 319 -17.65 -11.19 2.79
C LYS A 319 -16.62 -12.01 2.01
N ARG A 320 -16.91 -13.25 1.60
CA ARG A 320 -16.03 -14.04 0.71
C ARG A 320 -16.00 -13.43 -0.69
N GLN A 321 -17.15 -13.08 -1.26
CA GLN A 321 -17.23 -12.39 -2.56
C GLN A 321 -16.50 -11.05 -2.50
N HIS A 322 -16.74 -10.25 -1.46
CA HIS A 322 -16.11 -8.95 -1.30
C HIS A 322 -14.58 -9.03 -1.18
N ARG A 323 -14.04 -10.08 -0.51
CA ARG A 323 -12.60 -10.37 -0.52
C ARG A 323 -12.09 -10.79 -1.90
N ALA A 324 -12.83 -11.61 -2.64
CA ALA A 324 -12.42 -12.02 -3.98
C ALA A 324 -12.30 -10.82 -4.93
N ILE A 325 -13.25 -9.88 -4.89
CA ILE A 325 -13.19 -8.61 -5.64
C ILE A 325 -11.95 -7.80 -5.25
N ARG A 326 -11.67 -7.62 -3.96
CA ARG A 326 -10.45 -6.89 -3.52
C ARG A 326 -9.15 -7.60 -3.91
N SER A 327 -9.09 -8.93 -3.79
CA SER A 327 -7.94 -9.72 -4.25
C SER A 327 -7.72 -9.58 -5.75
N LEU A 328 -8.78 -9.48 -6.54
CA LEU A 328 -8.71 -9.23 -7.99
C LEU A 328 -8.29 -7.80 -8.32
N HIS A 329 -8.72 -6.81 -7.56
CA HIS A 329 -8.29 -5.41 -7.72
C HIS A 329 -6.78 -5.25 -7.45
N ASP A 330 -6.30 -5.84 -6.35
CA ASP A 330 -4.94 -5.68 -5.82
C ASP A 330 -3.91 -6.66 -6.44
N ASP A 331 -4.27 -7.36 -7.51
CA ASP A 331 -3.47 -8.42 -8.16
C ASP A 331 -2.95 -9.54 -7.23
N ASN A 332 -3.67 -9.78 -6.13
CA ASN A 332 -3.36 -10.77 -5.10
C ASN A 332 -3.99 -12.14 -5.41
N TYR A 333 -3.68 -12.69 -6.59
CA TYR A 333 -4.15 -14.01 -7.06
C TYR A 333 -3.07 -14.78 -7.84
N SER A 334 -3.30 -16.07 -8.07
CA SER A 334 -2.29 -17.00 -8.64
C SER A 334 -2.12 -16.95 -10.17
N SER A 335 -3.08 -16.36 -10.88
CA SER A 335 -3.29 -16.56 -12.33
C SER A 335 -3.11 -15.27 -13.13
N LYS A 336 -2.09 -15.17 -13.99
CA LYS A 336 -1.84 -13.97 -14.83
C LYS A 336 -1.85 -12.65 -14.03
N ASN A 337 -2.38 -11.50 -14.48
CA ASN A 337 -3.21 -11.14 -15.66
C ASN A 337 -4.67 -11.64 -15.73
N LEU A 338 -5.20 -12.30 -14.68
CA LEU A 338 -6.65 -12.56 -14.58
C LEU A 338 -7.47 -11.26 -14.54
N LYS A 339 -6.98 -10.19 -13.90
CA LYS A 339 -7.61 -8.85 -13.94
C LYS A 339 -7.73 -8.39 -15.39
N ASP A 340 -6.64 -8.39 -16.15
CA ASP A 340 -6.62 -7.95 -17.55
C ASP A 340 -7.55 -8.77 -18.46
N ILE A 341 -7.63 -10.09 -18.28
CA ILE A 341 -8.57 -10.95 -19.01
C ILE A 341 -10.02 -10.58 -18.69
N LEU A 342 -10.37 -10.39 -17.42
CA LEU A 342 -11.74 -10.03 -17.00
C LEU A 342 -12.15 -8.62 -17.43
N LEU A 343 -11.19 -7.72 -17.63
CA LEU A 343 -11.40 -6.38 -18.17
C LEU A 343 -11.38 -6.31 -19.71
N ASN A 344 -11.26 -7.46 -20.40
CA ASN A 344 -11.08 -7.57 -21.86
C ASN A 344 -9.88 -6.77 -22.39
N LEU A 345 -8.81 -6.65 -21.61
CA LEU A 345 -7.55 -6.01 -22.00
C LEU A 345 -6.55 -7.00 -22.62
N ASP A 346 -6.56 -8.25 -22.17
CA ASP A 346 -5.74 -9.36 -22.68
C ASP A 346 -6.62 -10.57 -23.04
N GLU A 347 -6.22 -11.35 -24.05
CA GLU A 347 -6.85 -12.63 -24.36
C GLU A 347 -6.36 -13.76 -23.42
N PRO A 348 -7.24 -14.71 -23.03
CA PRO A 348 -6.85 -15.84 -22.19
C PRO A 348 -5.90 -16.78 -22.94
N THR A 349 -4.65 -16.87 -22.48
CA THR A 349 -3.63 -17.75 -23.08
C THR A 349 -3.68 -19.16 -22.49
N TYR A 350 -3.81 -20.16 -23.34
CA TYR A 350 -3.81 -21.57 -22.94
C TYR A 350 -2.43 -22.20 -23.12
N THR A 351 -1.85 -22.72 -22.04
CA THR A 351 -0.66 -23.59 -22.11
C THR A 351 -1.12 -25.05 -22.05
N PRO A 352 -0.95 -25.86 -23.12
CA PRO A 352 -1.33 -27.28 -23.09
C PRO A 352 -0.45 -28.06 -22.11
N LEU A 353 -1.05 -28.47 -20.99
CA LEU A 353 -0.39 -29.24 -19.91
C LEU A 353 -0.03 -30.69 -20.28
N PHE A 354 -0.39 -31.16 -21.46
CA PHE A 354 -0.10 -32.51 -21.94
C PHE A 354 0.50 -32.47 -23.35
N THR A 355 1.82 -32.41 -23.43
CA THR A 355 2.51 -32.96 -24.60
C THR A 355 2.19 -34.45 -24.65
N LYS A 356 1.55 -34.91 -25.72
CA LYS A 356 1.27 -36.33 -25.94
C LYS A 356 2.59 -37.10 -25.85
N TYR A 357 2.69 -38.03 -24.90
CA TYR A 357 3.68 -39.10 -24.99
C TYR A 357 3.48 -39.78 -26.34
N LYS A 358 4.52 -39.77 -27.19
CA LYS A 358 4.52 -40.58 -28.41
C LYS A 358 4.56 -42.05 -27.97
N ILE A 359 3.50 -42.78 -28.31
CA ILE A 359 3.48 -44.24 -28.37
C ILE A 359 4.31 -44.68 -29.57
#